data_AF-A0A9E2X780-F1
#
_entry.id   AF-A0A9E2X780-F1
#
_cell.length_a   1.000
_cell.length_b   1.000
_cell.length_c   1.000
_cell.angle_alpha   90.00
_cell.angle_beta   90.00
_cell.angle_gamma   90.00
#
_symmetry.space_group_name_H-M   'P 1'
#
loop_
_entity.id
_entity.type
_entity.pdbx_description
1 polymer ?
#
loop_
_entity_poly.entity_id
_entity_poly.type
_entity_poly.pdbx_seq_one_letter_code
_entity_poly.pdbx_strand_id
1 'polypeptide(L)' 'MTATRRLAAILAADVAGYSRLVEADEEGTLGRLKVLRAEIIDPKIAGHRGRIVKTTGDGLL' A
#
# COMPACT_ATOMS: atom_id res chain seq x y z
N MET A 1 -0.66 -21.83 15.81
CA MET A 1 -1.82 -21.39 14.98
C MET A 1 -1.93 -22.34 13.81
N THR A 2 -3.04 -23.05 13.66
CA THR A 2 -3.30 -23.89 12.50
C THR A 2 -3.60 -23.02 11.28
N ALA A 3 -2.96 -23.29 10.14
CA ALA A 3 -3.16 -22.51 8.92
C ALA A 3 -4.53 -22.85 8.29
N THR A 4 -5.43 -21.86 8.23
CA THR A 4 -6.72 -22.01 7.54
C THR A 4 -6.55 -21.73 6.05
N ARG A 5 -6.88 -22.70 5.19
CA ARG A 5 -6.90 -22.52 3.73
C ARG A 5 -8.26 -21.99 3.28
N ARG A 6 -8.25 -21.03 2.37
CA ARG A 6 -9.46 -20.47 1.75
C ARG A 6 -9.14 -19.94 0.35
N LEU A 7 -10.15 -19.83 -0.50
CA LEU A 7 -10.06 -19.02 -1.72
C LEU A 7 -10.07 -17.53 -1.33
N ALA A 8 -9.18 -16.73 -1.94
CA ALA A 8 -9.07 -15.30 -1.66
C ALA A 8 -8.65 -14.54 -2.91
N ALA A 9 -9.15 -13.30 -3.05
CA ALA A 9 -8.57 -12.32 -3.97
C ALA A 9 -7.35 -11.67 -3.32
N ILE A 10 -6.25 -11.56 -4.06
CA ILE A 10 -5.00 -10.94 -3.62
C ILE A 10 -4.69 -9.79 -4.57
N LEU A 11 -4.41 -8.61 -4.02
CA LEU A 11 -3.97 -7.44 -4.76
C LEU A 11 -2.56 -7.08 -4.31
N ALA A 12 -1.64 -6.93 -5.25
CA ALA A 12 -0.33 -6.32 -5.00
C ALA A 12 -0.25 -4.99 -5.76
N ALA A 13 0.21 -3.94 -5.10
CA ALA A 13 0.34 -2.60 -5.68
C ALA A 13 1.68 -1.96 -5.28
N ASP A 14 2.20 -1.08 -6.12
CA ASP A 14 3.50 -0.42 -5.95
C ASP A 14 3.50 0.98 -6.59
N VAL A 15 4.41 1.88 -6.17
CA VAL A 15 4.48 3.23 -6.73
C VAL A 15 5.38 3.26 -7.95
N ALA A 16 4.80 3.54 -9.12
CA ALA A 16 5.56 3.64 -10.36
C ALA A 16 6.63 4.74 -10.29
N GLY A 17 7.89 4.35 -10.50
CA GLY A 17 9.02 5.28 -10.51
C GLY A 17 9.40 5.82 -9.13
N TYR A 18 9.00 5.14 -8.05
CA TYR A 18 9.27 5.55 -6.67
C TYR A 18 10.71 5.99 -6.41
N SER A 19 11.71 5.18 -6.83
CA SER A 19 13.11 5.51 -6.62
C SER A 19 13.51 6.86 -7.24
N ARG A 20 13.01 7.18 -8.43
CA ARG A 20 13.28 8.46 -9.10
C ARG A 20 12.59 9.63 -8.39
N LEU A 21 11.38 9.41 -7.88
CA LEU A 21 10.63 10.44 -7.14
C LEU A 21 11.31 10.75 -5.81
N VAL A 22 11.76 9.71 -5.11
CA VAL A 22 12.52 9.83 -3.86
C VAL A 22 13.88 10.50 -4.10
N GLU A 23 14.59 10.13 -5.17
CA GLU A 23 15.86 10.77 -5.55
C GLU A 23 15.69 12.28 -5.79
N ALA A 24 14.60 12.68 -6.43
CA ALA A 24 14.32 14.09 -6.73
C ALA A 24 13.82 14.89 -5.50
N ASP A 25 13.01 14.26 -4.65
CA ASP A 25 12.35 14.89 -3.50
C ASP A 25 11.85 13.81 -2.53
N GLU A 26 12.73 13.39 -1.61
CA GLU A 26 12.42 12.31 -0.66
C GLU A 26 11.28 12.70 0.29
N GLU A 27 11.40 13.84 0.98
CA GLU A 27 10.43 14.27 1.99
C GLU A 27 9.04 14.51 1.38
N GLY A 28 8.96 15.22 0.25
CA GLY A 28 7.70 15.47 -0.42
C GLY A 28 7.09 14.19 -0.99
N THR A 29 7.89 13.26 -1.52
CA THR A 29 7.40 11.96 -2.01
C THR A 29 6.83 11.11 -0.89
N LEU A 30 7.55 10.98 0.24
CA LEU A 30 7.06 10.25 1.40
C LEU A 30 5.83 10.92 2.03
N GLY A 31 5.80 12.25 2.08
CA GLY A 31 4.64 13.02 2.56
C GLY A 31 3.40 12.77 1.72
N ARG A 32 3.51 12.89 0.39
CA ARG A 32 2.41 12.60 -0.54
C ARG A 32 1.92 11.16 -0.42
N LEU A 33 2.82 10.19 -0.34
CA LEU A 33 2.46 8.78 -0.17
C LEU A 33 1.70 8.55 1.13
N LYS A 34 2.12 9.15 2.24
CA LYS A 34 1.41 9.07 3.54
C LYS A 34 -0.01 9.64 3.45
N VAL A 35 -0.19 10.80 2.81
CA VAL A 35 -1.51 11.42 2.62
C VAL A 35 -2.42 10.54 1.76
N LEU A 36 -1.92 10.08 0.61
CA LEU A 36 -2.68 9.17 -0.27
C LEU A 36 -3.10 7.89 0.45
N ARG A 37 -2.23 7.33 1.30
CA ARG A 37 -2.56 6.17 2.10
C ARG A 37 -3.66 6.44 3.11
N ALA A 38 -3.52 7.52 3.89
CA ALA A 38 -4.45 7.88 4.95
C ALA A 38 -5.84 8.26 4.42
N GLU A 39 -5.89 9.00 3.30
CA GLU A 39 -7.13 9.60 2.82
C GLU A 39 -7.83 8.76 1.74
N ILE A 40 -7.08 7.95 0.99
CA ILE A 40 -7.61 7.25 -0.19
C ILE A 40 -7.42 5.74 -0.07
N ILE A 41 -6.18 5.26 0.01
CA ILE A 41 -5.90 3.83 -0.17
C ILE A 41 -6.46 2.99 0.98
N ASP A 42 -6.07 3.30 2.22
CA ASP A 42 -6.46 2.50 3.39
C ASP A 42 -7.98 2.56 3.64
N PRO A 43 -8.65 3.74 3.53
CA PRO A 43 -10.12 3.81 3.63
C PRO A 43 -10.85 3.03 2.53
N LYS A 44 -10.35 3.02 1.29
CA LYS A 44 -10.97 2.25 0.20
C LYS A 44 -10.82 0.75 0.42
N ILE A 45 -9.64 0.29 0.85
CA ILE A 45 -9.43 -1.12 1.21
C ILE A 45 -10.43 -1.53 2.30
N ALA A 46 -10.53 -0.75 3.37
CA ALA A 46 -11.47 -1.02 4.47
C ALA A 46 -12.94 -0.99 3.99
N GLY A 47 -13.31 0.00 3.19
CA GLY A 47 -14.67 0.15 2.63
C GLY A 47 -15.09 -1.02 1.74
N HIS A 48 -14.13 -1.67 1.06
CA HIS A 48 -14.34 -2.90 0.29
C HIS A 48 -14.16 -4.19 1.09
N ARG A 49 -14.07 -4.10 2.42
CA ARG A 49 -13.84 -5.24 3.34
C ARG A 49 -12.54 -6.00 3.06
N GLY A 50 -11.57 -5.31 2.47
CA GLY A 50 -10.20 -5.77 2.31
C GLY A 50 -9.40 -5.57 3.60
N ARG A 51 -8.15 -6.05 3.58
CA ARG A 51 -7.19 -5.81 4.65
C ARG A 51 -5.79 -5.75 4.06
N ILE A 52 -4.94 -4.94 4.67
CA ILE A 52 -3.50 -4.91 4.37
C ILE A 52 -2.86 -6.10 5.07
N VAL A 53 -2.23 -6.98 4.29
CA VAL A 53 -1.46 -8.12 4.76
C VAL A 53 -0.05 -7.68 5.14
N LYS A 54 0.60 -6.85 4.31
CA LYS A 54 1.92 -6.29 4.59
C LYS A 54 2.20 -5.03 3.76
N THR A 55 3.20 -4.29 4.19
CA THR A 55 3.78 -3.16 3.46
C THR A 55 5.28 -3.37 3.33
N THR A 56 5.88 -2.99 2.21
CA THR A 56 7.34 -3.07 2.01
C THR A 56 7.78 -1.89 1.16
N GLY A 57 8.31 -0.85 1.80
CA GLY A 57 8.61 0.41 1.12
C GLY A 57 7.33 1.07 0.61
N ASP A 58 7.28 1.32 -0.69
CA ASP A 58 6.13 1.79 -1.44
C ASP A 58 5.14 0.69 -1.84
N GLY A 59 5.56 -0.57 -1.72
CA GLY A 59 4.75 -1.74 -2.02
C GLY A 59 3.71 -2.08 -0.95
N LEU A 60 2.55 -2.56 -1.41
CA LEU A 60 1.39 -2.94 -0.61
C LEU A 60 0.83 -4.31 -1.05
N LEU A 61 0.47 -5.13 -0.05
CA LEU A 61 -0.21 -6.42 -0.20
C LEU A 61 -1.31 -6.57 0.86
#